data_AF-A0A1H9FYF5-F1
#
_entry.id   AF-A0A1H9FYF5-F1
#
_cell.length_a   1.000
_cell.length_b   1.000
_cell.length_c   1.000
_cell.angle_alpha   90.00
_cell.angle_beta   90.00
_cell.angle_gamma   90.00
#
_symmetry.space_group_name_H-M   'P 1'
#
loop_
_entity.id
_entity.type
_entity.pdbx_description
1 polymer ?
#
loop_
_entity_poly.entity_id
_entity_poly.type
_entity_poly.pdbx_seq_one_letter_code
_entity_poly.pdbx_strand_id
1 'polypeptide(L)'
;MEQLLREIEKEPKSLEQMALKLSEEAGETSQAVLSYLKASGSEYKQLGINDVKEECVDVILVSLAMFYKLAESEEELEGFISQKLNKWESKLIK
;
A
#
# COMPACT_ATOMS: atom_id res chain seq x y z
N MET A 1 9.00 7.38 -10.91
CA MET A 1 9.43 6.18 -10.17
C MET A 1 10.79 6.38 -9.54
N GLU A 2 11.76 6.94 -10.25
CA GLU A 2 13.08 7.31 -9.70
C GLU A 2 13.03 8.12 -8.39
N GLN A 3 12.17 9.13 -8.27
CA GLN A 3 12.05 9.90 -7.03
C GLN A 3 11.61 9.02 -5.85
N LEU A 4 10.67 8.09 -6.07
CA LEU A 4 10.21 7.18 -5.03
C LEU A 4 11.34 6.24 -4.58
N LEU A 5 12.05 5.64 -5.54
CA LEU A 5 13.18 4.75 -5.25
C LEU A 5 14.28 5.47 -4.46
N ARG A 6 14.65 6.69 -4.87
CA ARG A 6 15.63 7.54 -4.16
C ARG A 6 15.24 7.84 -2.71
N GLU A 7 13.94 7.96 -2.41
CA GLU A 7 13.47 8.19 -1.03
C GLU A 7 13.36 6.89 -0.23
N ILE A 8 12.99 5.76 -0.87
CA ILE A 8 12.97 4.44 -0.24
C ILE A 8 14.37 4.01 0.22
N GLU A 9 15.42 4.29 -0.57
CA GLU A 9 16.82 4.00 -0.16
C GLU A 9 17.22 4.69 1.15
N LYS A 10 16.59 5.83 1.45
CA LYS A 10 16.85 6.60 2.68
C LYS A 10 15.98 6.16 3.85
N GLU A 11 15.06 5.21 3.67
CA GLU A 11 14.10 4.82 4.69
C GLU A 11 14.80 4.12 5.88
N PRO A 12 14.84 4.79 7.06
CA PRO A 12 15.57 4.28 8.21
C PRO A 12 14.88 3.11 8.93
N LYS A 13 13.57 2.89 8.69
CA LYS A 13 12.81 1.84 9.39
C LYS A 13 13.39 0.45 9.09
N SER A 14 13.44 -0.40 10.13
CA SER A 14 13.70 -1.83 9.99
C SER A 14 12.53 -2.52 9.28
N LEU A 15 12.73 -3.76 8.82
CA LEU A 15 11.67 -4.53 8.17
C LEU A 15 10.48 -4.76 9.11
N GLU A 16 10.73 -5.03 10.40
CA GLU A 16 9.71 -5.20 11.42
C GLU A 16 8.93 -3.91 11.65
N GLN A 17 9.62 -2.76 11.68
CA GLN A 17 8.97 -1.45 11.81
C GLN A 17 8.11 -1.13 10.59
N MET A 18 8.57 -1.47 9.39
CA MET A 18 7.78 -1.31 8.17
C MET A 18 6.56 -2.23 8.15
N ALA A 19 6.68 -3.47 8.63
CA ALA A 19 5.54 -4.39 8.73
C ALA A 19 4.47 -3.86 9.71
N LEU A 20 4.90 -3.25 10.82
CA LEU A 20 3.99 -2.57 11.74
C LEU A 20 3.33 -1.34 11.09
N LYS A 21 4.11 -0.51 10.38
CA LYS A 21 3.57 0.65 9.65
C LYS A 21 2.58 0.22 8.58
N LEU A 22 2.83 -0.87 7.85
CA LEU A 22 1.89 -1.42 6.89
C LEU A 22 0.54 -1.80 7.54
N SER A 23 0.59 -2.37 8.75
CA SER A 23 -0.63 -2.67 9.51
C SER A 23 -1.36 -1.41 9.98
N GLU A 24 -0.64 -0.34 10.28
CA GLU A 24 -1.18 0.98 10.63
C GLU A 24 -1.92 1.57 9.42
N GLU A 25 -1.27 1.66 8.25
CA GLU A 25 -1.89 2.21 7.02
C GLU A 25 -3.13 1.41 6.59
N ALA A 26 -3.11 0.08 6.77
CA ALA A 26 -4.29 -0.75 6.49
C ALA A 26 -5.47 -0.43 7.43
N GLY A 27 -5.17 -0.10 8.68
CA GLY A 27 -6.14 0.36 9.68
C GLY A 27 -6.69 1.74 9.36
N GLU A 28 -5.83 2.68 8.95
CA GLU A 28 -6.22 4.03 8.54
C GLU A 28 -7.05 4.00 7.26
N THR A 29 -6.68 3.18 6.27
CA THR A 29 -7.51 2.87 5.09
C THR A 29 -8.90 2.39 5.49
N SER A 30 -8.98 1.45 6.44
CA SER A 30 -10.25 0.94 6.93
C SER A 30 -11.09 2.04 7.60
N GLN A 31 -10.46 2.90 8.41
CA GLN A 31 -11.12 4.04 9.05
C GLN A 31 -11.64 5.04 8.02
N ALA A 32 -10.84 5.41 7.03
CA ALA A 32 -11.21 6.34 5.96
C ALA A 32 -12.41 5.80 5.17
N VAL A 33 -12.39 4.52 4.77
CA VAL A 33 -13.51 3.89 4.06
C VAL A 33 -14.79 3.91 4.91
N LEU A 34 -14.71 3.50 6.18
CA LEU A 34 -15.87 3.46 7.07
C LEU A 34 -16.44 4.86 7.33
N SER A 35 -15.59 5.86 7.50
CA SER A 35 -16.01 7.25 7.69
C SER A 35 -16.65 7.83 6.42
N TYR A 36 -16.03 7.61 5.25
CA TYR A 36 -16.56 8.01 3.94
C TYR A 36 -17.94 7.41 3.65
N LEU A 37 -18.14 6.13 3.99
CA LEU A 37 -19.43 5.44 3.85
C LEU A 37 -20.44 5.77 4.96
N LYS A 38 -20.07 6.64 5.91
CA LYS A 38 -20.88 7.00 7.08
C LYS A 38 -21.35 5.78 7.87
N ALA A 39 -20.46 4.79 8.03
CA ALA A 39 -20.74 3.64 8.84
C ALA A 39 -21.02 4.06 10.30
N SER A 40 -21.94 3.34 10.95
CA SER A 40 -22.29 3.60 12.36
C SER A 40 -21.04 3.57 13.23
N GLY A 41 -20.81 4.63 14.00
CA GLY A 41 -19.62 4.76 14.85
C GLY A 41 -18.36 5.25 14.14
N SER A 42 -18.42 5.62 12.85
CA SER A 42 -17.28 6.14 12.08
C SER A 42 -17.53 7.49 11.42
N GLU A 43 -18.80 7.94 11.31
CA GLU A 43 -19.16 9.23 10.69
C GLU A 43 -18.52 10.44 11.40
N TYR A 44 -18.28 10.37 12.71
CA TYR A 44 -17.73 11.48 13.49
C TYR A 44 -16.34 11.96 13.02
N LYS A 45 -15.61 11.12 12.28
CA LYS A 45 -14.30 11.43 11.70
C LYS A 45 -14.38 12.31 10.45
N GLN A 46 -15.55 12.39 9.81
CA GLN A 46 -15.85 13.25 8.65
C GLN A 46 -14.85 13.12 7.47
N LEU A 47 -14.29 11.93 7.26
CA LEU A 47 -13.36 11.69 6.15
C LEU A 47 -14.13 11.50 4.84
N GLY A 48 -13.52 11.95 3.76
CA GLY A 48 -14.05 11.88 2.41
C GLY A 48 -13.31 10.86 1.52
N ILE A 49 -13.70 10.85 0.25
CA ILE A 49 -13.11 9.94 -0.76
C ILE A 49 -11.63 10.26 -1.04
N ASN A 50 -11.17 11.49 -0.77
CA ASN A 50 -9.76 11.84 -0.96
C ASN A 50 -8.90 11.24 0.15
N ASP A 51 -9.37 11.24 1.39
CA ASP A 51 -8.70 10.56 2.50
C ASP A 51 -8.57 9.06 2.20
N VAL A 52 -9.63 8.40 1.70
CA VAL A 52 -9.54 6.99 1.27
C VAL A 52 -8.43 6.75 0.25
N LYS A 53 -8.26 7.66 -0.72
CA LYS A 53 -7.21 7.54 -1.74
C LYS A 53 -5.82 7.77 -1.15
N GLU A 54 -5.70 8.72 -0.23
CA GLU A 54 -4.45 9.01 0.50
C GLU A 54 -3.98 7.77 1.25
N GLU A 55 -4.85 7.19 2.07
CA GLU A 55 -4.53 5.98 2.83
C GLU A 55 -4.18 4.78 1.93
N CYS A 56 -4.84 4.65 0.76
CA CYS A 56 -4.45 3.63 -0.22
C CYS A 56 -3.04 3.88 -0.77
N VAL A 57 -2.65 5.14 -0.99
CA VAL A 57 -1.29 5.48 -1.43
C VAL A 57 -0.29 5.18 -0.32
N ASP A 58 -0.60 5.45 0.94
CA ASP A 58 0.30 5.13 2.05
C ASP A 58 0.57 3.63 2.16
N VAL A 59 -0.46 2.79 2.03
CA VAL A 59 -0.30 1.33 1.93
C VAL A 59 0.63 0.94 0.77
N ILE A 60 0.46 1.56 -0.40
CA ILE A 60 1.30 1.29 -1.58
C ILE A 60 2.74 1.70 -1.30
N LEU A 61 2.98 2.89 -0.75
CA LEU A 61 4.31 3.42 -0.49
C LEU A 61 5.06 2.57 0.54
N VAL A 62 4.40 2.17 1.63
CA VAL A 62 5.01 1.30 2.64
C VAL A 62 5.31 -0.08 2.06
N SER A 63 4.39 -0.64 1.27
CA SER A 63 4.59 -1.93 0.60
C SER A 63 5.77 -1.90 -0.38
N LEU A 64 5.88 -0.83 -1.16
CA LEU A 64 7.00 -0.64 -2.09
C LEU A 64 8.32 -0.42 -1.35
N ALA A 65 8.31 0.36 -0.26
CA ALA A 65 9.49 0.55 0.58
C ALA A 65 9.99 -0.77 1.16
N MET A 66 9.07 -1.62 1.65
CA MET A 66 9.39 -2.98 2.11
C MET A 66 9.96 -3.85 0.99
N PHE A 67 9.32 -3.84 -0.18
CA PHE A 67 9.76 -4.65 -1.33
C PHE A 67 11.18 -4.28 -1.75
N TYR A 68 11.46 -2.99 -1.99
CA TYR A 68 12.76 -2.54 -2.46
C TYR A 68 13.86 -2.60 -1.40
N LYS A 69 13.52 -2.65 -0.11
CA LYS A 69 14.50 -2.98 0.94
C LYS A 69 15.00 -4.43 0.85
N LEU A 70 14.21 -5.32 0.23
CA LEU A 70 14.50 -6.74 0.07
C LEU A 70 14.95 -7.11 -1.34
N ALA A 71 14.63 -6.30 -2.34
CA ALA A 71 14.95 -6.55 -3.74
C ALA A 71 16.47 -6.45 -3.98
N GLU A 72 16.96 -7.29 -4.90
CA GLU A 72 18.35 -7.26 -5.38
C GLU A 72 18.48 -6.38 -6.63
N SER A 73 17.37 -6.09 -7.32
CA SER A 73 17.32 -5.18 -8.48
C SER A 73 15.99 -4.45 -8.62
N GLU A 74 16.01 -3.33 -9.35
CA GLU A 74 14.80 -2.53 -9.61
C GLU A 74 13.76 -3.27 -10.46
N GLU A 75 14.22 -4.20 -11.30
CA GLU A 75 13.45 -4.94 -12.31
C GLU A 75 12.59 -6.06 -11.69
N GLU A 76 12.92 -6.52 -10.47
CA GLU A 76 12.20 -7.61 -9.81
C GLU A 76 10.71 -7.30 -9.61
N LEU A 77 10.37 -6.05 -9.29
CA LEU A 77 8.98 -5.67 -9.03
C LEU A 77 8.10 -5.93 -10.25
N GLU A 78 8.56 -5.56 -11.44
CA GLU A 78 7.82 -5.76 -12.69
C GLU A 78 7.61 -7.26 -12.97
N GLY A 79 8.62 -8.08 -12.71
CA GLY A 79 8.54 -9.53 -12.79
C GLY A 79 7.47 -10.11 -11.87
N PHE A 80 7.47 -9.75 -10.58
CA PHE A 80 6.48 -10.21 -9.62
C PHE A 80 5.05 -9.74 -9.95
N ILE A 81 4.89 -8.47 -10.35
CA ILE A 81 3.59 -7.93 -10.76
C ILE A 81 3.05 -8.69 -11.97
N SER A 82 3.85 -8.85 -13.02
CA SER A 82 3.46 -9.55 -14.25
C SER A 82 3.00 -10.98 -13.97
N GLN A 83 3.74 -11.72 -13.15
CA GLN A 83 3.35 -13.08 -12.74
C GLN A 83 2.00 -13.11 -12.00
N LYS A 84 1.75 -12.14 -11.11
CA LYS A 84 0.49 -12.07 -10.36
C LYS A 84 -0.69 -11.68 -11.25
N LEU A 85 -0.51 -10.74 -12.17
CA LEU A 85 -1.53 -10.34 -13.13
C LEU A 85 -1.94 -11.50 -14.04
N ASN A 86 -0.98 -12.22 -14.61
CA ASN A 86 -1.24 -13.42 -15.42
C ASN A 86 -2.06 -14.48 -14.63
N LYS A 87 -1.73 -14.68 -13.35
CA LYS A 87 -2.48 -15.58 -12.46
C LYS A 87 -3.89 -15.07 -12.15
N TRP A 88 -4.09 -13.76 -12.12
CA TRP A 88 -5.41 -13.17 -11.88
C TRP A 88 -6.30 -13.29 -13.12
N GLU A 89 -5.77 -12.94 -14.30
CA GLU A 89 -6.49 -13.05 -15.58
C GLU A 89 -6.95 -14.49 -15.86
N SER A 90 -6.07 -15.48 -15.64
CA SER A 90 -6.42 -16.90 -15.80
C SER A 90 -7.53 -17.40 -14.87
N LYS A 91 -7.88 -16.65 -13.82
CA LYS A 91 -9.04 -16.96 -12.94
C LYS A 91 -10.32 -16.24 -13.35
N LEU A 92 -10.20 -15.10 -14.03
CA LEU A 92 -11.34 -14.32 -14.52
C LEU A 92 -11.90 -14.91 -15.82
N ILE A 93 -11.05 -15.55 -16.62
CA ILE A 93 -11.47 -16.33 -17.79
C ILE A 93 -11.90 -17.73 -17.28
N LYS A 94 -13.13 -17.81 -16.78
CA LYS A 94 -13.84 -19.08 -16.49
C LYS A 94 -15.28 -19.00 -16.97
#